data_AF-A0A962HTH2-F1
#
_entry.id   AF-A0A962HTH2-F1
#
_cell.length_a   1.000
_cell.length_b   1.000
_cell.length_c   1.000
_cell.angle_alpha   90.00
_cell.angle_beta   90.00
_cell.angle_gamma   90.00
#
_symmetry.space_group_name_H-M   'P 1'
#
loop_
_entity.id
_entity.type
_entity.pdbx_description
1 polymer ?
#
loop_
_entity_poly.entity_id
_entity_poly.type
_entity_poly.pdbx_seq_one_letter_code
_entity_poly.pdbx_strand_id
1 'polypeptide(L)'
;MTQPKVLTSIATLLLAALLGACGAEPDQLRRVRSFEVSSCNSELTTDPLDTEAAIQFRMQLTEKYFVRDRDVLIVANHETAAAASGVRQYRGPFYTYLHPRKLTDEDHARQIDWAGMVFLHAEGVRSRINGSNFGEWQRVRTRNFTDQTRASDGLTRWVCLKNAEIAWAEVTHEQGIWRVKPLAISVYETVDELQRLLPLPTPRQISGNEPVSPKIP
;
A
#
# COMPACT_ATOMS: atom_id res chain seq x y z
N MET A 1 -23.93 60.78 -4.84
CA MET A 1 -24.66 59.50 -4.73
C MET A 1 -23.79 58.41 -5.34
N THR A 2 -23.33 57.50 -4.50
CA THR A 2 -22.34 56.45 -4.77
C THR A 2 -23.01 55.17 -5.23
N GLN A 3 -22.51 54.55 -6.31
CA GLN A 3 -22.67 53.13 -6.58
C GLN A 3 -21.28 52.52 -6.82
N PRO A 4 -20.85 51.53 -6.03
CA PRO A 4 -19.79 50.62 -6.45
C PRO A 4 -20.45 49.43 -7.17
N LYS A 5 -20.23 49.32 -8.47
CA LYS A 5 -20.25 48.03 -9.17
C LYS A 5 -18.84 47.46 -9.11
N VAL A 6 -18.73 46.13 -9.17
CA VAL A 6 -17.51 45.30 -9.12
C VAL A 6 -17.12 44.83 -7.71
N LEU A 7 -18.02 44.05 -7.08
CA LEU A 7 -17.69 43.13 -6.00
C LEU A 7 -18.05 41.66 -6.34
N THR A 8 -18.51 41.39 -7.56
CA THR A 8 -19.06 40.09 -7.96
C THR A 8 -18.06 39.10 -8.56
N SER A 9 -16.80 39.49 -8.80
CA SER A 9 -15.82 38.61 -9.48
C SER A 9 -14.83 37.88 -8.56
N ILE A 10 -14.74 38.23 -7.27
CA ILE A 10 -13.81 37.55 -6.34
C ILE A 10 -14.51 36.38 -5.63
N ALA A 11 -15.82 36.49 -5.37
CA ALA A 11 -16.59 35.45 -4.69
C ALA A 11 -16.68 34.14 -5.50
N THR A 12 -16.71 34.21 -6.83
CA THR A 12 -16.84 33.04 -7.71
C THR A 12 -15.53 32.25 -7.83
N LEU A 13 -14.38 32.92 -7.72
CA LEU A 13 -13.05 32.29 -7.71
C LEU A 13 -12.76 31.58 -6.38
N LEU A 14 -13.21 32.14 -5.25
CA LEU A 14 -13.09 31.48 -3.94
C LEU A 14 -13.99 30.25 -3.81
N LEU A 15 -15.21 30.28 -4.39
CA LEU A 15 -16.12 29.13 -4.35
C LEU A 15 -15.62 27.96 -5.20
N ALA A 16 -14.98 28.22 -6.34
CA ALA A 16 -14.37 27.18 -7.18
C ALA A 16 -13.15 26.53 -6.51
N ALA A 17 -12.37 27.29 -5.74
CA ALA A 17 -11.26 26.75 -4.94
C ALA A 17 -11.73 25.87 -3.77
N LEU A 18 -12.89 26.18 -3.17
CA LEU A 18 -13.48 25.38 -2.09
C LEU A 18 -14.20 24.11 -2.60
N LEU A 19 -14.71 24.13 -3.84
CA LEU A 19 -15.32 22.95 -4.47
C LEU A 19 -14.29 21.99 -5.09
N GLY A 20 -13.05 22.43 -5.31
CA GLY A 20 -11.93 21.57 -5.74
C GLY A 20 -11.33 20.70 -4.63
N ALA A 21 -11.70 20.95 -3.37
CA ALA A 21 -11.22 20.19 -2.21
C ALA A 21 -12.13 19.00 -1.84
N CYS A 22 -13.09 18.65 -2.69
CA CYS A 22 -13.82 17.38 -2.62
C CYS A 22 -13.15 16.34 -3.54
N GLY A 23 -11.82 16.33 -3.54
CA GLY A 23 -11.01 15.29 -4.18
C GLY A 23 -10.75 14.14 -3.19
N ALA A 24 -10.42 12.96 -3.70
CA ALA A 24 -9.89 11.90 -2.85
C ALA A 24 -8.76 12.43 -1.97
N GLU A 25 -8.74 12.06 -0.69
CA GLU A 25 -7.63 12.45 0.19
C GLU A 25 -6.29 12.03 -0.45
N PRO A 26 -5.25 12.89 -0.40
CA PRO A 26 -3.96 12.56 -0.99
C PRO A 26 -3.34 11.35 -0.28
N ASP A 27 -2.54 10.57 -0.99
CA ASP A 27 -1.74 9.49 -0.39
C ASP A 27 -0.93 10.03 0.79
N GLN A 28 -0.96 9.33 1.92
CA GLN A 28 -0.31 9.79 3.15
C GLN A 28 0.85 8.86 3.55
N LEU A 29 1.99 9.48 3.86
CA LEU A 29 3.14 8.80 4.46
C LEU A 29 3.12 8.99 5.97
N ARG A 30 3.15 7.88 6.71
CA ARG A 30 3.01 7.87 8.15
C ARG A 30 4.13 7.04 8.78
N ARG A 31 4.73 7.55 9.84
CA ARG A 31 5.72 6.83 10.66
C ARG A 31 5.05 6.35 11.93
N VAL A 32 5.30 5.10 12.28
CA VAL A 32 4.97 4.56 13.60
C VAL A 32 6.24 4.57 14.43
N ARG A 33 6.14 5.05 15.68
CA ARG A 33 7.27 4.99 16.60
C ARG A 33 7.62 3.53 16.87
N SER A 34 8.90 3.19 16.81
CA SER A 34 9.43 1.82 16.78
C SER A 34 9.06 0.94 18.00
N PHE A 35 8.42 1.52 19.02
CA PHE A 35 7.98 0.87 20.25
C PHE A 35 6.46 0.97 20.48
N GLU A 36 5.71 1.68 19.65
CA GLU A 36 4.27 1.84 19.81
C GLU A 36 3.51 0.76 19.03
N VAL A 37 2.64 0.05 19.76
CA VAL A 37 1.92 -1.16 19.34
C VAL A 37 0.73 -0.85 18.41
N SER A 38 0.56 0.40 17.96
CA SER A 38 -0.60 0.80 17.16
C SER A 38 -0.32 1.87 16.11
N SER A 39 -0.66 1.56 14.85
CA SER A 39 -0.75 2.50 13.75
C SER A 39 -1.83 3.58 13.95
N CYS A 40 -2.74 3.37 14.92
CA CYS A 40 -3.69 4.39 15.36
C CYS A 40 -2.99 5.65 15.92
N ASN A 41 -1.71 5.54 16.35
CA ASN A 41 -0.89 6.68 16.80
C ASN A 41 0.17 7.10 15.76
N SER A 42 0.05 6.64 14.51
CA SER A 42 0.99 7.01 13.47
C SER A 42 0.94 8.52 13.17
N GLU A 43 2.12 9.13 13.10
CA GLU A 43 2.28 10.55 12.80
C GLU A 43 2.67 10.71 11.32
N LEU A 44 2.29 11.82 10.69
CA LEU A 44 2.84 12.16 9.39
C LEU A 44 4.36 12.33 9.54
N THR A 45 5.12 11.79 8.59
CA THR A 45 6.58 11.96 8.57
C THR A 45 7.02 12.65 7.29
N THR A 46 8.05 13.48 7.42
CA THR A 46 8.79 14.09 6.32
C THR A 46 10.29 13.82 6.46
N ASP A 47 10.68 12.83 7.27
CA ASP A 47 12.07 12.43 7.40
C ASP A 47 12.59 11.94 6.03
N PRO A 48 13.76 12.42 5.57
CA PRO A 48 14.24 12.08 4.23
C PRO A 48 14.49 10.59 4.01
N LEU A 49 15.00 9.86 5.01
CA LEU A 49 15.25 8.42 4.89
C LEU A 49 13.95 7.64 4.87
N ASP A 50 12.99 8.01 5.72
CA ASP A 50 11.65 7.41 5.71
C ASP A 50 10.94 7.64 4.37
N THR A 51 11.06 8.85 3.82
CA THR A 51 10.47 9.23 2.53
C THR A 51 11.08 8.41 1.40
N GLU A 52 12.40 8.30 1.36
CA GLU A 52 13.10 7.52 0.34
C GLU A 52 12.80 6.03 0.48
N ALA A 53 12.75 5.48 1.70
CA ALA A 53 12.35 4.10 1.94
C ALA A 53 10.97 3.79 1.36
N ALA A 54 10.00 4.70 1.55
CA ALA A 54 8.66 4.57 1.01
C ALA A 54 8.62 4.68 -0.51
N ILE A 55 9.42 5.56 -1.12
CA ILE A 55 9.56 5.69 -2.57
C ILE A 55 10.10 4.38 -3.15
N GLN A 56 11.22 3.88 -2.61
CA GLN A 56 11.87 2.65 -3.08
C GLN A 56 10.96 1.44 -2.96
N PHE A 57 10.24 1.33 -1.83
CA PHE A 57 9.21 0.33 -1.63
C PHE A 57 8.12 0.40 -2.72
N ARG A 58 7.48 1.57 -2.91
CA ARG A 58 6.42 1.74 -3.92
C ARG A 58 6.91 1.50 -5.35
N MET A 59 8.12 1.95 -5.68
CA MET A 59 8.75 1.69 -6.98
C MET A 59 8.94 0.20 -7.22
N GLN A 60 9.56 -0.53 -6.29
CA GLN A 60 9.75 -1.97 -6.43
C GLN A 60 8.43 -2.74 -6.52
N LEU A 61 7.40 -2.31 -5.79
CA LEU A 61 6.06 -2.87 -5.89
C LEU A 61 5.44 -2.66 -7.28
N THR A 62 5.53 -1.46 -7.83
CA THR A 62 4.93 -1.12 -9.13
C THR A 62 5.74 -1.60 -10.33
N GLU A 63 7.04 -1.82 -10.16
CA GLU A 63 7.88 -2.42 -11.20
C GLU A 63 7.53 -3.90 -11.43
N LYS A 64 7.22 -4.62 -10.35
CA LYS A 64 7.18 -6.09 -10.35
C LYS A 64 5.79 -6.69 -10.12
N TYR A 65 4.93 -6.02 -9.38
CA TYR A 65 3.72 -6.63 -8.83
C TYR A 65 2.43 -5.88 -9.15
N PHE A 66 2.48 -4.55 -9.21
CA PHE A 66 1.31 -3.72 -9.46
C PHE A 66 1.40 -2.97 -10.78
N VAL A 67 0.29 -2.86 -11.50
CA VAL A 67 0.13 -1.85 -12.56
C VAL A 67 -0.69 -0.70 -11.99
N ARG A 68 -0.21 0.54 -12.14
CA ARG A 68 -0.98 1.73 -11.79
C ARG A 68 -1.75 2.23 -13.01
N ASP A 69 -3.07 2.28 -12.90
CA ASP A 69 -3.96 3.00 -13.83
C ASP A 69 -4.64 4.13 -13.07
N ARG A 70 -4.21 5.37 -13.33
CA ARG A 70 -4.66 6.57 -12.62
C ARG A 70 -4.50 6.39 -11.10
N ASP A 71 -5.61 6.37 -10.37
CA ASP A 71 -5.65 6.27 -8.90
C ASP A 71 -5.91 4.85 -8.39
N VAL A 72 -5.76 3.85 -9.27
CA VAL A 72 -5.98 2.44 -8.96
C VAL A 72 -4.69 1.65 -9.11
N LEU A 73 -4.36 0.87 -8.08
CA LEU A 73 -3.34 -0.17 -8.15
C LEU A 73 -4.00 -1.50 -8.49
N ILE A 74 -3.47 -2.16 -9.53
CA ILE A 74 -4.00 -3.41 -10.05
C ILE A 74 -2.98 -4.51 -9.81
N VAL A 75 -3.42 -5.65 -9.28
CA VAL A 75 -2.56 -6.83 -9.07
C VAL A 75 -3.30 -8.09 -9.51
N ALA A 76 -2.58 -9.07 -10.01
CA ALA A 76 -3.16 -10.38 -10.26
C ALA A 76 -3.37 -11.12 -8.93
N ASN A 77 -4.53 -11.75 -8.80
CA ASN A 77 -4.82 -12.70 -7.73
C ASN A 77 -4.66 -14.13 -8.29
N HIS A 78 -3.64 -14.84 -7.81
CA HIS A 78 -3.42 -16.26 -8.13
C HIS A 78 -4.04 -17.12 -7.02
N GLU A 79 -5.16 -17.75 -7.34
CA GLU A 79 -5.82 -18.72 -6.45
C GLU A 79 -5.45 -20.15 -6.86
N THR A 80 -5.71 -21.11 -5.98
CA THR A 80 -5.47 -22.55 -6.25
C THR A 80 -6.30 -23.09 -7.42
N ALA A 81 -7.44 -22.47 -7.73
CA ALA A 81 -8.26 -22.81 -8.88
C ALA A 81 -8.25 -21.69 -9.93
N ALA A 82 -8.18 -22.05 -11.21
CA ALA A 82 -8.22 -21.10 -12.33
C ALA A 82 -9.51 -20.26 -12.36
N ALA A 83 -10.62 -20.86 -11.92
CA ALA A 83 -11.92 -20.21 -11.80
C ALA A 83 -12.00 -19.19 -10.64
N ALA A 84 -11.08 -19.26 -9.68
CA ALA A 84 -10.98 -18.29 -8.58
C ALA A 84 -9.88 -17.23 -8.81
N SER A 85 -8.96 -17.51 -9.73
CA SER A 85 -7.90 -16.59 -10.13
C SER A 85 -8.46 -15.43 -10.95
N GLY A 86 -7.78 -14.28 -10.91
CA GLY A 86 -8.19 -13.09 -11.65
C GLY A 86 -7.44 -11.85 -11.20
N VAL A 87 -8.14 -10.73 -11.06
CA VAL A 87 -7.52 -9.41 -10.79
C VAL A 87 -8.16 -8.76 -9.57
N ARG A 88 -7.33 -8.11 -8.76
CA ARG A 88 -7.76 -7.19 -7.70
C ARG A 88 -7.37 -5.76 -8.08
N GLN A 89 -8.26 -4.84 -7.75
CA GLN A 89 -8.04 -3.41 -7.89
C GLN A 89 -8.17 -2.77 -6.52
N TYR A 90 -7.24 -1.89 -6.22
CA TYR A 90 -7.18 -1.10 -5.00
C TYR A 90 -7.29 0.37 -5.34
N ARG A 91 -8.07 1.13 -4.58
CA ARG A 91 -8.17 2.58 -4.73
C ARG A 91 -7.75 3.29 -3.45
N GLY A 92 -7.22 4.49 -3.64
CA GLY A 92 -6.80 5.34 -2.54
C GLY A 92 -7.96 5.99 -1.76
N PRO A 93 -7.65 6.79 -0.72
CA PRO A 93 -6.29 7.19 -0.31
C PRO A 93 -5.40 5.98 0.02
N PHE A 94 -4.16 6.00 -0.49
CA PHE A 94 -3.17 5.00 -0.10
C PHE A 94 -2.37 5.50 1.10
N TYR A 95 -2.18 4.64 2.09
CA TYR A 95 -1.39 4.95 3.28
C TYR A 95 -0.15 4.09 3.30
N THR A 96 1.01 4.72 3.42
CA THR A 96 2.28 4.01 3.64
C THR A 96 2.70 4.17 5.09
N TYR A 97 2.84 3.05 5.80
CA TYR A 97 3.27 3.03 7.19
C TYR A 97 4.70 2.51 7.29
N LEU A 98 5.56 3.28 7.95
CA LEU A 98 6.95 2.94 8.20
C LEU A 98 7.14 2.52 9.66
N HIS A 99 7.88 1.43 9.85
CA HIS A 99 8.29 0.93 11.15
C HIS A 99 9.80 0.74 11.15
N PRO A 100 10.56 1.83 11.36
CA PRO A 100 12.01 1.72 11.53
C PRO A 100 12.31 0.82 12.74
N ARG A 101 13.28 -0.08 12.59
CA ARG A 101 13.78 -0.90 13.70
C ARG A 101 15.11 -0.36 14.19
N LYS A 102 15.45 -0.67 15.45
CA LYS A 102 16.79 -0.42 15.95
C LYS A 102 17.79 -1.27 15.17
N LEU A 103 18.91 -0.65 14.78
CA LEU A 103 20.02 -1.34 14.14
C LEU A 103 20.81 -2.15 15.19
N THR A 104 21.24 -3.34 14.78
CA THR A 104 22.08 -4.23 15.58
C THR A 104 23.55 -3.99 15.25
N ASP A 105 24.45 -4.57 16.06
CA ASP A 105 25.89 -4.53 15.76
C ASP A 105 26.21 -5.23 14.42
N GLU A 106 25.44 -6.25 14.04
CA GLU A 106 25.56 -6.93 12.74
C GLU A 106 25.13 -6.02 11.59
N ASP A 107 24.07 -5.23 11.75
CA ASP A 107 23.66 -4.24 10.75
C ASP A 107 24.75 -3.19 10.53
N HIS A 108 25.36 -2.72 11.62
CA HIS A 108 26.46 -1.78 11.56
C HIS A 108 27.70 -2.39 10.88
N ALA A 109 28.01 -3.66 11.16
CA ALA A 109 29.09 -4.38 10.49
C ALA A 109 28.84 -4.50 8.96
N ARG A 110 27.56 -4.58 8.55
CA ARG A 110 27.13 -4.57 7.15
C ARG A 110 26.97 -3.17 6.55
N GLN A 111 27.26 -2.12 7.31
CA GLN A 111 27.11 -0.72 6.88
C GLN A 111 25.65 -0.38 6.49
N ILE A 112 24.70 -0.88 7.27
CA ILE A 112 23.29 -0.50 7.20
C ILE A 112 23.08 0.74 8.08
N ASP A 113 22.44 1.77 7.53
CA ASP A 113 22.12 3.03 8.22
C ASP A 113 20.60 3.27 8.39
N TRP A 114 19.77 2.48 7.70
CA TRP A 114 18.33 2.44 7.88
C TRP A 114 17.78 1.03 7.66
N ALA A 115 16.89 0.58 8.53
CA ALA A 115 16.18 -0.68 8.37
C ALA A 115 14.78 -0.59 8.99
N GLY A 116 13.79 -1.21 8.35
CA GLY A 116 12.43 -1.20 8.85
C GLY A 116 11.46 -2.04 8.04
N MET A 117 10.25 -2.15 8.57
CA MET A 117 9.11 -2.72 7.87
C MET A 117 8.27 -1.61 7.25
N VAL A 118 7.87 -1.77 5.99
CA VAL A 118 7.04 -0.80 5.27
C VAL A 118 5.77 -1.49 4.78
N PHE A 119 4.62 -0.87 5.05
CA PHE A 119 3.29 -1.40 4.71
C PHE A 119 2.56 -0.44 3.77
N LEU A 120 1.89 -0.97 2.76
CA LEU A 120 1.00 -0.23 1.87
C LEU A 120 -0.45 -0.63 2.15
N HIS A 121 -1.30 0.37 2.35
CA HIS A 121 -2.73 0.20 2.60
C HIS A 121 -3.52 0.95 1.54
N ALA A 122 -4.73 0.47 1.27
CA ALA A 122 -5.68 1.10 0.37
C ALA A 122 -7.02 1.31 1.09
N GLU A 123 -7.82 2.25 0.60
CA GLU A 123 -9.15 2.52 1.15
C GLU A 123 -10.17 1.50 0.65
N GLY A 124 -10.11 1.15 -0.63
CA GLY A 124 -11.08 0.29 -1.29
C GLY A 124 -10.45 -0.83 -2.08
N VAL A 125 -11.16 -1.95 -2.17
CA VAL A 125 -10.81 -3.12 -2.97
C VAL A 125 -12.01 -3.61 -3.76
N ARG A 126 -11.78 -4.06 -4.98
CA ARG A 126 -12.70 -4.93 -5.70
C ARG A 126 -11.93 -6.01 -6.42
N SER A 127 -12.60 -7.10 -6.73
CA SER A 127 -12.02 -8.24 -7.43
C SER A 127 -12.86 -8.65 -8.61
N ARG A 128 -12.21 -9.37 -9.52
CA ARG A 128 -12.81 -9.99 -10.69
C ARG A 128 -12.11 -11.31 -10.93
N ILE A 129 -12.86 -12.40 -10.98
CA ILE A 129 -12.32 -13.68 -11.45
C ILE A 129 -12.17 -13.66 -12.97
N ASN A 130 -11.31 -14.50 -13.53
CA ASN A 130 -11.09 -14.62 -14.96
C ASN A 130 -12.42 -14.71 -15.74
N GLY A 131 -12.57 -13.88 -16.78
CA GLY A 131 -13.75 -13.86 -17.64
C GLY A 131 -15.05 -13.29 -17.04
N SER A 132 -15.04 -12.83 -15.78
CA SER A 132 -16.22 -12.23 -15.14
C SER A 132 -16.16 -10.70 -15.14
N ASN A 133 -17.24 -10.05 -14.71
CA ASN A 133 -17.25 -8.61 -14.42
C ASN A 133 -16.61 -8.31 -13.06
N PHE A 134 -16.14 -7.09 -12.87
CA PHE A 134 -15.72 -6.63 -11.55
C PHE A 134 -16.90 -6.64 -10.57
N GLY A 135 -16.64 -7.10 -9.36
CA GLY A 135 -17.56 -6.91 -8.25
C GLY A 135 -17.60 -5.44 -7.80
N GLU A 136 -18.52 -5.17 -6.87
CA GLU A 136 -18.67 -3.86 -6.24
C GLU A 136 -17.43 -3.47 -5.42
N TRP A 137 -17.16 -2.16 -5.37
CA TRP A 137 -16.13 -1.63 -4.48
C TRP A 137 -16.49 -1.88 -3.02
N GLN A 138 -15.59 -2.54 -2.31
CA GLN A 138 -15.68 -2.77 -0.88
C GLN A 138 -14.65 -1.91 -0.17
N ARG A 139 -15.01 -1.34 0.98
CA ARG A 139 -14.02 -0.71 1.86
C ARG A 139 -13.10 -1.79 2.40
N VAL A 140 -11.80 -1.56 2.31
CA VAL A 140 -10.80 -2.38 2.97
C VAL A 140 -10.98 -2.16 4.47
N ARG A 141 -11.58 -3.14 5.15
CA ARG A 141 -11.90 -3.01 6.58
C ARG A 141 -10.74 -3.51 7.42
N THR A 142 -10.32 -2.64 8.29
CA THR A 142 -9.63 -2.95 9.52
C THR A 142 -10.56 -3.80 10.38
N ARG A 143 -10.33 -5.11 10.49
CA ARG A 143 -11.13 -5.90 11.44
C ARG A 143 -10.67 -5.48 12.83
N ASN A 144 -11.58 -4.96 13.66
CA ASN A 144 -11.32 -4.76 15.08
C ASN A 144 -11.05 -6.14 15.68
N PHE A 145 -9.78 -6.48 15.89
CA PHE A 145 -9.40 -7.72 16.55
C PHE A 145 -9.23 -7.45 18.05
N THR A 146 -10.05 -8.09 18.87
CA THR A 146 -9.86 -8.12 20.33
C THR A 146 -8.69 -9.03 20.75
N ASP A 147 -8.09 -9.77 19.83
CA ASP A 147 -6.97 -10.68 20.09
C ASP A 147 -5.62 -9.99 19.92
N GLN A 148 -4.91 -9.80 21.04
CA GLN A 148 -3.54 -9.27 21.12
C GLN A 148 -2.47 -10.33 20.79
N THR A 149 -2.74 -11.25 19.87
CA THR A 149 -1.75 -12.27 19.49
C THR A 149 -0.64 -11.65 18.65
N ARG A 150 0.61 -11.77 19.13
CA ARG A 150 1.81 -11.40 18.36
C ARG A 150 1.85 -12.22 17.07
N ALA A 151 2.14 -11.59 15.94
CA ALA A 151 2.37 -12.33 14.71
C ALA A 151 3.73 -13.02 14.74
N SER A 152 3.93 -13.95 13.81
CA SER A 152 5.13 -14.80 13.71
C SER A 152 6.43 -14.03 13.46
N ASP A 153 6.34 -12.78 13.02
CA ASP A 153 7.45 -11.83 12.83
C ASP A 153 7.85 -11.11 14.14
N GLY A 154 7.23 -11.46 15.27
CA GLY A 154 7.48 -10.82 16.57
C GLY A 154 6.84 -9.44 16.72
N LEU A 155 6.20 -8.94 15.65
CA LEU A 155 5.42 -7.71 15.66
C LEU A 155 3.98 -8.06 16.04
N THR A 156 3.38 -7.31 16.95
CA THR A 156 1.93 -7.41 17.15
C THR A 156 1.28 -6.84 15.89
N ARG A 157 0.74 -7.68 15.00
CA ARG A 157 0.02 -7.23 13.80
C ARG A 157 -1.23 -6.46 14.22
N TRP A 158 -1.03 -5.15 14.33
CA TRP A 158 -1.92 -3.98 14.33
C TRP A 158 -3.42 -4.30 14.41
N VAL A 159 -3.98 -4.31 15.62
CA VAL A 159 -5.43 -4.46 15.87
C VAL A 159 -6.28 -3.49 15.03
N CYS A 160 -5.76 -2.28 14.77
CA CYS A 160 -6.46 -1.25 14.00
C CYS A 160 -6.33 -1.37 12.48
N LEU A 161 -5.39 -2.15 11.92
CA LEU A 161 -5.15 -2.18 10.47
C LEU A 161 -4.96 -3.57 9.86
N LYS A 162 -4.95 -4.61 10.69
CA LYS A 162 -4.83 -6.00 10.25
C LYS A 162 -5.91 -6.30 9.21
N ASN A 163 -5.44 -6.76 8.03
CA ASN A 163 -6.21 -7.08 6.82
C ASN A 163 -6.54 -5.87 5.94
N ALA A 164 -5.99 -4.70 6.27
CA ALA A 164 -6.01 -3.54 5.38
C ALA A 164 -4.71 -3.35 4.62
N GLU A 165 -3.66 -4.09 4.97
CA GLU A 165 -2.43 -4.16 4.20
C GLU A 165 -2.69 -4.82 2.84
N ILE A 166 -2.26 -4.17 1.77
CA ILE A 166 -2.28 -4.72 0.42
C ILE A 166 -0.88 -5.11 -0.06
N ALA A 167 0.17 -4.73 0.67
CA ALA A 167 1.54 -5.22 0.49
C ALA A 167 2.41 -4.80 1.69
N TRP A 168 3.46 -5.57 1.99
CA TRP A 168 4.51 -5.14 2.91
C TRP A 168 5.87 -5.77 2.58
N ALA A 169 6.92 -5.07 2.97
CA ALA A 169 8.30 -5.46 2.73
C ALA A 169 9.19 -5.12 3.92
N GLU A 170 10.26 -5.89 4.06
CA GLU A 170 11.45 -5.44 4.77
C GLU A 170 12.23 -4.52 3.82
N VAL A 171 12.60 -3.34 4.32
CA VAL A 171 13.39 -2.36 3.57
C VAL A 171 14.65 -2.06 4.36
N THR A 172 15.80 -2.09 3.69
CA THR A 172 17.09 -1.73 4.26
C THR A 172 17.84 -0.80 3.33
N HIS A 173 18.60 0.13 3.90
CA HIS A 173 19.57 0.93 3.19
C HIS A 173 20.96 0.47 3.61
N GLU A 174 21.65 -0.22 2.70
CA GLU A 174 22.92 -0.89 2.92
C GLU A 174 23.94 -0.32 1.94
N GLN A 175 25.01 0.31 2.44
CA GLN A 175 26.09 0.85 1.61
C GLN A 175 25.62 1.86 0.53
N GLY A 176 24.61 2.68 0.84
CA GLY A 176 24.03 3.63 -0.11
C GLY A 176 23.04 3.02 -1.11
N ILE A 177 22.67 1.74 -0.93
CA ILE A 177 21.76 1.01 -1.82
C ILE A 177 20.52 0.61 -1.03
N TRP A 178 19.36 0.96 -1.57
CA TRP A 178 18.08 0.51 -1.05
C TRP A 178 17.78 -0.91 -1.50
N ARG A 179 17.51 -1.79 -0.54
CA ARG A 179 17.05 -3.16 -0.77
C ARG A 179 15.63 -3.28 -0.24
N VAL A 180 14.73 -3.70 -1.12
CA VAL A 180 13.33 -3.99 -0.78
C VAL A 180 13.12 -5.48 -0.93
N LYS A 181 12.74 -6.13 0.16
CA LYS A 181 12.39 -7.55 0.20
C LYS A 181 10.89 -7.69 0.50
N PRO A 182 10.05 -7.83 -0.54
CA PRO A 182 8.63 -8.08 -0.36
C PRO A 182 8.40 -9.34 0.48
N LEU A 183 7.55 -9.22 1.51
CA LEU A 183 7.13 -10.35 2.32
C LEU A 183 5.71 -10.79 1.97
N ALA A 184 4.86 -9.85 1.55
CA ALA A 184 3.57 -10.13 0.96
C ALA A 184 3.14 -9.02 0.00
N ILE A 185 2.36 -9.42 -0.99
CA ILE A 185 1.77 -8.59 -2.04
C ILE A 185 0.33 -9.05 -2.19
N SER A 186 -0.64 -8.14 -2.28
CA SER A 186 -2.07 -8.39 -2.03
C SER A 186 -2.33 -8.80 -0.56
N VAL A 187 -3.59 -8.97 -0.16
CA VAL A 187 -4.05 -9.30 1.22
C VAL A 187 -3.67 -10.73 1.64
N TYR A 188 -2.51 -11.22 1.19
CA TYR A 188 -2.02 -12.57 1.45
C TYR A 188 -1.11 -12.55 2.66
N GLU A 189 -1.36 -13.43 3.62
CA GLU A 189 -0.75 -13.36 4.95
C GLU A 189 0.57 -14.14 5.06
N THR A 190 0.98 -14.88 4.01
CA THR A 190 2.07 -15.88 4.08
C THR A 190 3.11 -15.80 2.94
N VAL A 191 4.36 -16.22 3.24
CA VAL A 191 5.47 -16.31 2.26
C VAL A 191 5.16 -17.29 1.13
N ASP A 192 4.46 -18.38 1.44
CA ASP A 192 3.97 -19.36 0.47
C ASP A 192 3.03 -18.74 -0.57
N GLU A 193 2.43 -17.59 -0.26
CA GLU A 193 1.54 -16.87 -1.17
C GLU A 193 2.29 -15.92 -2.11
N LEU A 194 3.42 -15.36 -1.68
CA LEU A 194 4.28 -14.59 -2.57
C LEU A 194 4.92 -15.48 -3.65
N GLN A 195 5.27 -16.73 -3.30
CA GLN A 195 5.70 -17.73 -4.28
C GLN A 195 4.61 -18.04 -5.32
N ARG A 196 3.32 -17.92 -4.99
CA ARG A 196 2.21 -18.13 -5.95
C ARG A 196 2.16 -17.05 -7.03
N LEU A 197 2.76 -15.89 -6.77
CA LEU A 197 2.90 -14.82 -7.76
C LEU A 197 4.07 -15.07 -8.71
N LEU A 198 4.83 -16.18 -8.58
CA LEU A 198 5.95 -16.49 -9.45
C LEU A 198 5.60 -17.61 -10.45
N PRO A 199 5.93 -17.46 -11.75
CA PRO A 199 6.53 -16.27 -12.36
C PRO A 199 5.59 -15.07 -12.31
N LEU A 200 6.16 -13.87 -12.24
CA LEU A 200 5.39 -12.64 -12.12
C LEU A 200 4.38 -12.53 -13.27
N PRO A 201 3.10 -12.22 -12.96
CA PRO A 201 2.09 -12.06 -13.98
C PRO A 201 2.46 -10.92 -14.93
N THR A 202 2.19 -11.10 -16.22
CA THR A 202 2.49 -10.08 -17.23
C THR A 202 1.60 -8.85 -17.03
N PRO A 203 1.98 -7.66 -17.54
CA PRO A 203 1.08 -6.49 -17.53
C PRO A 203 -0.28 -6.77 -18.20
N ARG A 204 -0.35 -7.70 -19.16
CA ARG A 204 -1.61 -8.11 -19.80
C ARG A 204 -2.47 -8.98 -18.88
N GLN A 205 -1.87 -9.85 -18.09
CA GLN A 205 -2.56 -10.61 -17.05
C GLN A 205 -3.06 -9.68 -15.93
N ILE A 206 -2.24 -8.74 -15.48
CA ILE A 206 -2.61 -7.78 -14.43
C ILE A 206 -3.74 -6.85 -14.90
N SER A 207 -3.66 -6.33 -16.13
CA SER A 207 -4.76 -5.54 -16.73
C SER A 207 -5.99 -6.38 -17.06
N GLY A 208 -5.89 -7.71 -16.95
CA GLY A 208 -6.98 -8.63 -17.21
C GLY A 208 -7.36 -8.77 -18.68
N ASN A 209 -6.42 -8.47 -19.57
CA ASN A 209 -6.49 -8.74 -21.01
C ASN A 209 -6.10 -10.19 -21.35
N GLU A 210 -5.41 -10.86 -20.43
CA GLU A 210 -5.08 -12.29 -20.49
C GLU A 210 -5.54 -12.97 -19.18
N PRO A 211 -5.96 -14.25 -19.23
CA PRO A 211 -6.26 -14.99 -18.03
C PRO A 211 -5.05 -15.08 -17.08
N VAL A 212 -5.31 -14.89 -15.79
CA VAL A 212 -4.32 -15.14 -14.75
C VAL A 212 -4.24 -16.64 -14.55
N SER A 213 -3.07 -17.23 -14.82
CA SER A 213 -2.84 -18.66 -14.65
C SER A 213 -3.01 -19.07 -13.18
N PRO A 214 -3.63 -20.22 -12.90
CA PRO A 214 -3.69 -20.75 -11.54
C PRO A 214 -2.28 -21.04 -11.01
N LYS A 215 -2.18 -21.19 -9.69
CA LYS A 215 -0.92 -21.62 -9.05
C LYS A 215 -0.37 -22.88 -9.73
N ILE A 216 0.89 -22.86 -10.14
CA ILE A 216 1.63 -24.09 -10.48
C ILE A 216 1.99 -24.76 -9.14
N PRO A 217 1.61 -26.04 -8.91
CA PRO A 217 1.79 -26.72 -7.62
C PRO A 217 3.19 -26.59 -7.02
#